data_AF-A0A543ASM5-F1
#
_entry.id   AF-A0A543ASM5-F1
#
_cell.length_a   1.000
_cell.length_b   1.000
_cell.length_c   1.000
_cell.angle_alpha   90.00
_cell.angle_beta   90.00
_cell.angle_gamma   90.00
#
_symmetry.space_group_name_H-M   'P 1'
#
loop_
_entity.id
_entity.type
_entity.pdbx_description
1 polymer ?
#
loop_
_entity_poly.entity_id
_entity_poly.type
_entity_poly.pdbx_seq_one_letter_code
_entity_poly.pdbx_strand_id
1 'polypeptide(L)'
;MVLREEFEAVEGSFMLALRGKSLVWDRAGFTRLERAMRRACEWSQERDRFDRWMAEGFYDASRFVRDWTSHPNFPRPQPQQYHLDCLDRIDDLADWFFRGFHSYQEPHTWPDL
;
A
#
# COMPACT_ATOMS: atom_id res chain seq x y z
N MET A 1 13.28 -1.17 8.65
CA MET A 1 12.89 -1.91 7.43
C MET A 1 11.81 -1.09 6.76
N VAL A 2 11.95 -0.78 5.48
CA VAL A 2 11.07 0.17 4.76
C VAL A 2 9.59 -0.12 5.03
N LEU A 3 9.13 -1.37 4.89
CA LEU A 3 7.72 -1.71 5.12
C LEU A 3 7.23 -1.35 6.53
N ARG A 4 8.04 -1.65 7.55
CA ARG A 4 7.71 -1.35 8.94
C ARG A 4 7.70 0.14 9.20
N GLU A 5 8.66 0.88 8.64
CA GLU A 5 8.72 2.34 8.72
C GLU A 5 7.50 3.00 8.07
N GLU A 6 7.06 2.48 6.91
CA GLU A 6 5.83 2.94 6.27
C GLU A 6 4.59 2.68 7.14
N PHE A 7 4.44 1.46 7.67
CA PHE A 7 3.29 1.10 8.51
C PHE A 7 3.25 1.84 9.85
N GLU A 8 4.40 2.10 10.46
CA GLU A 8 4.51 2.87 11.70
C GLU A 8 4.37 4.40 11.46
N ALA A 9 4.15 4.82 10.20
CA ALA A 9 3.98 6.22 9.80
C ALA A 9 5.10 7.13 10.33
N VAL A 10 6.35 6.68 10.20
CA VAL A 10 7.53 7.47 10.63
C VAL A 10 7.78 8.65 9.69
N GLU A 11 8.65 9.58 10.10
CA GLU A 11 9.02 10.75 9.29
C GLU A 11 9.49 10.34 7.88
N GLY A 12 8.93 10.98 6.86
CA GLY A 12 9.20 10.67 5.44
C GLY A 12 8.41 9.48 4.85
N SER A 13 7.57 8.78 5.63
CA SER A 13 6.67 7.75 5.11
C SER A 13 5.49 8.33 4.31
N PHE A 14 4.96 7.52 3.38
CA PHE A 14 3.72 7.83 2.66
C PHE A 14 2.53 7.94 3.61
N MET A 15 2.41 7.00 4.55
CA MET A 15 1.31 6.95 5.51
C MET A 15 1.26 8.21 6.38
N LEU A 16 2.42 8.75 6.79
CA LEU A 16 2.48 10.03 7.49
C LEU A 16 2.11 11.21 6.60
N ALA A 17 2.61 11.24 5.35
CA ALA A 17 2.32 12.32 4.39
C ALA A 17 0.81 12.45 4.08
N LEU A 18 0.10 11.32 4.02
CA LEU A 18 -1.34 11.29 3.85
C LEU A 18 -2.11 11.81 5.08
N ARG A 19 -1.58 11.61 6.29
CA ARG A 19 -2.30 11.89 7.54
C ARG A 19 -2.26 13.37 7.92
N GLY A 20 -3.35 13.84 8.54
CA GLY A 20 -3.36 15.12 9.26
C GLY A 20 -3.38 16.36 8.35
N LYS A 21 -2.55 17.37 8.67
CA LYS A 21 -2.58 18.68 8.00
C LYS A 21 -1.92 18.68 6.62
N SER A 22 -1.08 17.69 6.33
CA SER A 22 -0.31 17.65 5.08
C SER A 22 -1.20 17.26 3.90
N LEU A 23 -2.06 16.23 4.05
CA LEU A 23 -2.94 15.70 3.00
C LEU A 23 -2.20 15.55 1.65
N VAL A 24 -0.94 15.13 1.71
CA VAL A 24 -0.06 15.05 0.54
C VAL A 24 -0.10 13.63 0.00
N TRP A 25 -0.55 13.50 -1.25
CA TRP A 25 -0.30 12.30 -2.02
C TRP A 25 1.16 12.33 -2.55
N ASP A 26 2.10 11.81 -1.75
CA ASP A 26 3.49 11.64 -2.18
C ASP A 26 3.60 10.41 -3.10
N ARG A 27 3.67 10.64 -4.41
CA ARG A 27 3.82 9.57 -5.41
C ARG A 27 5.06 8.72 -5.17
N ALA A 28 6.19 9.33 -4.84
CA ALA A 28 7.41 8.58 -4.58
C ALA A 28 7.27 7.72 -3.31
N GLY A 29 6.63 8.27 -2.27
CA GLY A 29 6.23 7.55 -1.07
C GLY A 29 5.34 6.34 -1.38
N PHE A 30 4.30 6.53 -2.20
CA PHE A 30 3.43 5.44 -2.61
C PHE A 30 4.21 4.32 -3.30
N THR A 31 5.05 4.66 -4.29
CA THR A 31 5.88 3.66 -4.99
C THR A 31 6.81 2.90 -4.04
N ARG A 32 7.35 3.55 -3.00
CA ARG A 32 8.16 2.85 -1.99
C ARG A 32 7.33 1.89 -1.15
N LEU A 33 6.17 2.33 -0.65
CA LEU A 33 5.25 1.49 0.11
C LEU A 33 4.82 0.27 -0.71
N GLU A 34 4.35 0.49 -1.95
CA GLU A 34 3.93 -0.55 -2.88
C GLU A 34 5.00 -1.62 -3.08
N ARG A 35 6.24 -1.20 -3.39
CA ARG A 35 7.36 -2.12 -3.60
C ARG A 35 7.73 -2.87 -2.31
N ALA A 36 7.63 -2.22 -1.16
CA ALA A 36 7.90 -2.85 0.13
C ALA A 36 6.84 -3.90 0.49
N MET A 37 5.55 -3.59 0.24
CA MET A 37 4.44 -4.53 0.41
C MET A 37 4.60 -5.72 -0.53
N ARG A 38 4.87 -5.50 -1.82
CA ARG A 38 5.07 -6.57 -2.81
C ARG A 38 6.19 -7.55 -2.41
N ARG A 39 7.34 -7.03 -1.99
CA ARG A 39 8.46 -7.87 -1.50
C ARG A 39 8.07 -8.69 -0.27
N ALA A 40 7.22 -8.14 0.60
CA ALA A 40 6.73 -8.89 1.75
C ALA A 40 5.74 -9.98 1.34
N CYS A 41 4.91 -9.77 0.32
CA CYS A 41 4.07 -10.82 -0.24
C CYS A 41 4.90 -11.95 -0.85
N GLU A 42 5.91 -11.62 -1.66
CA GLU A 42 6.86 -12.59 -2.24
C GLU A 42 7.55 -13.42 -1.15
N TRP A 43 8.02 -12.78 -0.07
CA TRP A 43 8.66 -13.46 1.07
C TRP A 43 7.70 -14.30 1.91
N SER A 44 6.41 -13.94 1.92
CA SER A 44 5.38 -14.58 2.75
C SER A 44 4.61 -15.69 2.05
N GLN A 45 4.75 -15.83 0.73
CA GLN A 45 3.95 -16.73 -0.11
C GLN A 45 3.91 -18.18 0.37
N GLU A 46 5.01 -18.68 0.95
CA GLU A 46 5.14 -20.07 1.44
C GLU A 46 5.10 -20.18 2.98
N ARG A 47 4.66 -19.13 3.67
CA ARG A 47 4.67 -19.06 5.15
C ARG A 47 3.27 -19.18 5.72
N ASP A 48 3.10 -20.07 6.70
CA ASP A 48 1.84 -20.26 7.43
C ASP A 48 1.69 -19.36 8.67
N ARG A 49 2.69 -18.53 8.98
CA ARG A 49 2.69 -17.63 10.13
C ARG A 49 3.29 -16.29 9.77
N PHE A 50 2.60 -15.23 10.17
CA PHE A 50 3.02 -13.86 9.97
C PHE A 50 3.29 -13.18 11.31
N ASP A 51 4.24 -12.25 11.30
CA ASP A 51 4.39 -11.35 12.42
C ASP A 51 3.14 -10.47 12.51
N ARG A 52 2.64 -10.28 13.73
CA ARG A 52 1.44 -9.47 13.98
C ARG A 52 1.52 -8.07 13.37
N TRP A 53 2.68 -7.43 13.46
CA TRP A 53 2.87 -6.08 12.94
C TRP A 53 2.71 -6.01 11.40
N MET A 54 3.04 -7.09 10.67
CA MET A 54 2.81 -7.15 9.23
C MET A 54 1.32 -7.25 8.94
N ALA A 55 0.62 -8.18 9.59
CA ALA A 55 -0.81 -8.39 9.39
C ALA A 55 -1.61 -7.12 9.71
N GLU A 56 -1.33 -6.46 10.84
CA GLU A 56 -1.97 -5.19 11.20
C GLU A 56 -1.64 -4.10 10.17
N GLY A 57 -0.39 -3.98 9.74
CA GLY A 57 0.01 -2.95 8.77
C GLY A 57 -0.60 -3.12 7.37
N PHE A 58 -0.69 -4.35 6.85
CA PHE A 58 -1.37 -4.62 5.57
C PHE A 58 -2.86 -4.31 5.65
N TYR A 59 -3.51 -4.70 6.75
CA TYR A 59 -4.92 -4.40 7.01
C TYR A 59 -5.17 -2.89 7.14
N ASP A 60 -4.33 -2.20 7.91
CA ASP A 60 -4.48 -0.77 8.14
C ASP A 60 -4.19 0.03 6.86
N ALA A 61 -3.18 -0.33 6.07
CA ALA A 61 -2.85 0.38 4.84
C ALA A 61 -3.99 0.31 3.80
N SER A 62 -4.54 -0.88 3.53
CA SER A 62 -5.65 -1.06 2.57
C SER A 62 -6.89 -0.27 2.96
N ARG A 63 -7.23 -0.29 4.26
CA ARG A 63 -8.38 0.44 4.77
C ARG A 63 -8.13 1.95 4.85
N PHE A 64 -7.03 2.36 5.49
CA PHE A 64 -6.75 3.76 5.76
C PHE A 64 -6.59 4.57 4.49
N VAL A 65 -5.80 4.11 3.52
CA VAL A 65 -5.54 4.90 2.30
C VAL A 65 -6.83 5.12 1.52
N ARG A 66 -7.66 4.08 1.39
CA ARG A 66 -8.98 4.16 0.75
C ARG A 66 -9.92 5.09 1.49
N ASP A 67 -10.15 4.85 2.78
CA ASP A 67 -11.09 5.63 3.58
C ASP A 67 -10.65 7.11 3.65
N TRP A 68 -9.38 7.36 3.92
CA TRP A 68 -8.83 8.69 4.11
C TRP A 68 -8.84 9.53 2.83
N THR A 69 -8.61 8.91 1.67
CA THR A 69 -8.60 9.63 0.39
C THR A 69 -9.96 9.68 -0.31
N SER A 70 -11.00 9.08 0.26
CA SER A 70 -12.35 9.04 -0.31
C SER A 70 -13.10 10.39 -0.23
N HIS A 71 -12.75 11.26 0.72
CA HIS A 71 -13.52 12.47 0.95
C HIS A 71 -13.40 13.45 -0.24
N PRO A 72 -14.47 14.20 -0.60
CA PRO A 72 -14.46 15.06 -1.79
C PRO A 72 -13.32 16.09 -1.80
N ASN A 73 -12.97 16.62 -0.63
CA ASN A 73 -11.97 17.68 -0.47
C ASN A 73 -10.51 17.19 -0.47
N PHE A 74 -10.23 15.91 -0.72
CA PHE A 74 -8.86 15.41 -0.72
C PHE A 74 -8.10 15.94 -1.94
N PRO A 75 -6.91 16.55 -1.80
CA PRO A 75 -6.14 17.04 -2.93
C PRO A 75 -5.72 15.90 -3.86
N ARG A 76 -6.17 15.95 -5.11
CA ARG A 76 -5.85 14.95 -6.15
C ARG A 76 -5.16 15.65 -7.32
N PRO A 77 -3.82 15.83 -7.26
CA PRO A 77 -3.07 16.47 -8.34
C PRO A 77 -2.94 15.57 -9.58
N GLN A 78 -3.18 14.27 -9.43
CA GLN A 78 -3.12 13.29 -10.51
C GLN A 78 -4.53 12.96 -11.03
N PRO A 79 -4.66 12.39 -12.24
CA PRO A 79 -5.93 11.93 -12.77
C PRO A 79 -6.64 10.96 -11.82
N GLN A 80 -7.98 10.97 -11.82
CA GLN A 80 -8.77 10.08 -10.98
C GLN A 80 -8.38 8.61 -11.15
N GLN A 81 -8.17 8.16 -12.39
CA GLN A 81 -7.80 6.77 -12.69
C GLN A 81 -6.51 6.36 -11.97
N TYR A 82 -5.50 7.22 -11.93
CA TYR A 82 -4.26 6.94 -11.23
C TYR A 82 -4.49 6.63 -9.73
N HIS A 83 -5.36 7.40 -9.08
CA HIS A 83 -5.68 7.16 -7.67
C HIS A 83 -6.44 5.85 -7.49
N LEU A 84 -7.39 5.53 -8.38
CA LEU A 84 -8.11 4.25 -8.35
C LEU A 84 -7.14 3.07 -8.52
N ASP A 85 -6.24 3.14 -9.50
CA ASP A 85 -5.23 2.10 -9.73
C ASP A 85 -4.31 1.90 -8.51
N CYS A 86 -3.97 2.98 -7.81
CA CYS A 86 -3.18 2.91 -6.58
C CYS A 86 -3.94 2.25 -5.42
N LEU A 87 -5.23 2.55 -5.27
CA LEU A 87 -6.06 1.94 -4.23
C LEU A 87 -6.26 0.45 -4.50
N ASP A 88 -6.55 0.08 -5.75
CA ASP A 88 -6.73 -1.32 -6.15
C ASP A 88 -5.41 -2.09 -5.98
N ARG A 89 -4.25 -1.47 -6.25
CA ARG A 89 -2.94 -2.07 -5.99
C ARG A 89 -2.72 -2.40 -4.51
N ILE A 90 -3.07 -1.51 -3.59
CA ILE A 90 -2.91 -1.78 -2.15
C ILE A 90 -3.81 -2.95 -1.72
N ASP A 91 -5.04 -2.98 -2.22
CA ASP A 91 -6.00 -4.05 -1.91
C ASP A 91 -5.54 -5.40 -2.45
N ASP A 92 -5.06 -5.45 -3.71
CA ASP A 92 -4.50 -6.66 -4.32
C ASP A 92 -3.29 -7.19 -3.54
N LEU A 93 -2.42 -6.29 -3.07
CA LEU A 93 -1.26 -6.67 -2.25
C LEU A 93 -1.68 -7.18 -0.87
N ALA A 94 -2.69 -6.58 -0.23
CA ALA A 94 -3.22 -7.08 1.03
C ALA A 94 -3.90 -8.45 0.87
N ASP A 95 -4.72 -8.64 -0.17
CA ASP A 95 -5.33 -9.93 -0.48
C ASP A 95 -4.27 -11.00 -0.73
N TRP A 96 -3.24 -10.70 -1.53
CA TRP A 96 -2.12 -11.62 -1.75
C TRP A 96 -1.42 -11.97 -0.43
N PHE A 97 -1.08 -10.98 0.41
CA PHE A 97 -0.42 -11.23 1.69
C PHE A 97 -1.20 -12.21 2.57
N PHE A 98 -2.52 -12.05 2.66
CA PHE A 98 -3.35 -12.92 3.51
C PHE A 98 -3.68 -14.28 2.88
N ARG A 99 -3.77 -14.38 1.55
CA ARG A 99 -4.09 -15.63 0.86
C ARG A 99 -2.87 -16.50 0.56
N GLY A 100 -1.68 -15.89 0.49
CA GLY A 100 -0.46 -16.56 0.05
C GLY A 100 -0.40 -16.80 -1.46
N PHE A 101 -1.30 -16.20 -2.27
CA PHE A 101 -1.21 -16.20 -3.73
C PHE A 101 -1.90 -14.96 -4.31
N HIS A 102 -1.51 -14.55 -5.52
CA HIS A 102 -2.18 -13.50 -6.29
C HIS A 102 -2.85 -14.07 -7.54
N SER A 103 -3.80 -13.32 -8.10
CA SER A 103 -4.56 -13.73 -9.30
C SER A 103 -3.93 -13.30 -10.63
N TYR A 104 -2.79 -12.60 -10.59
CA TYR A 104 -2.11 -12.17 -11.81
C TYR A 104 -1.53 -13.34 -12.61
N GLN A 105 -1.63 -13.26 -13.94
CA GLN A 105 -1.05 -14.24 -14.86
C GLN A 105 0.45 -14.00 -15.02
N GLU A 106 1.24 -15.07 -14.88
CA GLU A 106 2.68 -15.00 -15.07
C GLU A 106 3.09 -15.13 -16.56
N PRO A 107 4.06 -14.33 -17.05
CA PRO A 107 4.79 -13.29 -16.32
C PRO A 107 3.97 -12.01 -16.14
N HIS A 108 3.78 -11.55 -14.91
CA HIS A 108 3.09 -10.29 -14.65
C HIS A 108 4.06 -9.11 -14.61
N THR A 109 3.80 -8.07 -15.39
CA THR A 109 4.54 -6.79 -15.29
C THR A 109 3.74 -5.81 -14.45
N TRP A 110 4.29 -5.45 -13.29
CA TRP A 110 3.71 -4.43 -12.43
C TRP A 110 3.96 -3.04 -13.02
N PRO A 111 2.94 -2.32 -13.51
CA PRO A 111 3.15 -0.96 -14.01
C PRO A 111 3.56 -0.04 -12.86
N ASP A 112 4.47 0.88 -13.16
CA ASP A 112 4.82 1.97 -12.25
C ASP A 112 3.61 2.91 -12.13
N LEU A 113 3.12 3.04 -10.90
CA LEU A 113 2.11 4.00 -10.49
C LEU A 113 2.81 5.17 -9.81
#